data_AF-A0A9D1KH63-F1
#
_entry.id   AF-A0A9D1KH63-F1
#
_cell.length_a   1.000
_cell.length_b   1.000
_cell.length_c   1.000
_cell.angle_alpha   90.00
_cell.angle_beta   90.00
_cell.angle_gamma   90.00
#
_symmetry.space_group_name_H-M   'P 1'
#
loop_
_entity.id
_entity.type
_entity.pdbx_description
1 polymer ?
#
loop_
_entity_poly.entity_id
_entity_poly.type
_entity_poly.pdbx_seq_one_letter_code
_entity_poly.pdbx_strand_id
1 'polypeptide(L)' 'MTGIIVTGHGNYPSGLLSAIELVAGNQEALKAVDFVKGMSTQELEEQLAEAVNSMDTHQILILADLLG' A
#
# COMPACT_ATOMS: atom_id res chain seq x y z
N MET A 1 -0.22 -6.54 16.12
CA MET A 1 0.52 -5.51 15.36
C MET A 1 -0.41 -4.94 14.31
N THR A 2 -0.34 -3.64 14.05
CA THR A 2 -1.14 -2.98 13.01
C THR A 2 -0.39 -3.04 11.69
N GLY A 3 -1.04 -3.61 10.69
CA GLY A 3 -0.58 -3.55 9.32
C GLY A 3 -0.83 -2.19 8.67
N ILE A 4 0.08 -1.76 7.79
CA ILE A 4 -0.06 -0.52 7.02
C ILE A 4 -0.03 -0.84 5.53
N ILE A 5 -1.02 -0.36 4.81
CA ILE A 5 -1.03 -0.37 3.34
C ILE A 5 -1.03 1.09 2.87
N VAL A 6 -0.08 1.45 2.02
CA VAL A 6 -0.08 2.74 1.33
C VAL A 6 -0.64 2.52 -0.07
N THR A 7 -1.55 3.38 -0.50
CA THR A 7 -2.10 3.36 -1.86
C THR A 7 -2.23 4.77 -2.42
N GLY A 8 -2.28 4.88 -3.74
CA GLY A 8 -2.30 6.17 -4.43
C GLY A 8 -1.80 6.08 -5.85
N HIS A 9 -1.85 7.21 -6.54
CA HIS A 9 -1.61 7.30 -7.98
C HIS A 9 -0.14 7.07 -8.37
N GLY A 10 0.06 6.46 -9.54
CA GLY A 10 1.38 6.15 -10.08
C GLY A 10 2.17 5.28 -9.10
N ASN A 11 3.45 5.60 -8.94
CA ASN A 11 4.35 4.91 -8.01
C ASN A 11 4.57 5.71 -6.71
N TYR A 12 3.59 6.53 -6.31
CA TYR A 12 3.65 7.24 -5.03
C TYR A 12 3.80 6.27 -3.84
N PRO A 13 3.00 5.19 -3.71
CA PRO A 13 3.10 4.25 -2.61
C PRO A 13 4.45 3.53 -2.55
N SER A 14 4.89 2.91 -3.65
CA SER A 14 6.18 2.21 -3.70
C SER A 14 7.37 3.17 -3.51
N GLY A 15 7.29 4.39 -4.03
CA GLY A 15 8.27 5.44 -3.79
C GLY A 15 8.37 5.84 -2.31
N LEU A 16 7.22 5.94 -1.61
CA LEU A 16 7.21 6.23 -0.18
C LEU A 16 7.84 5.09 0.63
N LEU A 17 7.54 3.83 0.32
CA LEU A 17 8.17 2.68 0.97
C LEU A 17 9.69 2.67 0.77
N SER A 18 10.16 3.00 -0.43
CA SER A 18 11.60 3.13 -0.71
C SER A 18 12.27 4.18 0.19
N ALA A 19 11.62 5.33 0.40
CA ALA A 19 12.12 6.34 1.32
C ALA A 19 12.11 5.87 2.79
N ILE A 20 11.06 5.16 3.22
CA ILE A 20 10.96 4.59 4.57
C ILE A 20 12.07 3.58 4.82
N GLU A 21 12.38 2.71 3.86
CA GLU A 21 13.43 1.70 4.00
C GLU A 21 14.80 2.33 4.24
N LEU A 22 15.12 3.45 3.59
CA LEU A 22 16.37 4.17 3.82
C LEU A 22 16.50 4.76 5.24
N VAL A 23 15.38 5.09 5.88
CA VAL A 23 15.35 5.75 7.19
C VAL A 23 15.20 4.74 8.33
N ALA A 24 14.30 3.77 8.16
CA ALA A 24 13.85 2.85 9.21
C ALA A 24 14.16 1.38 8.90
N GLY A 25 14.74 1.06 7.74
CA GLY A 25 14.92 -0.30 7.26
C GLY A 25 13.61 -0.93 6.78
N ASN A 26 13.70 -2.19 6.38
CA ASN A 26 12.55 -2.95 5.91
C ASN A 26 11.51 -3.16 7.04
N GLN A 27 10.24 -2.98 6.73
CA GLN A 27 9.12 -3.09 7.68
C GLN A 27 8.26 -4.30 7.33
N GLU A 28 8.14 -5.28 8.25
CA GLU A 28 7.43 -6.55 7.99
C GLU A 28 5.92 -6.37 7.71
N ALA A 29 5.30 -5.36 8.30
CA ALA A 29 3.85 -5.12 8.21
C ALA A 29 3.49 -3.87 7.38
N LEU A 30 4.27 -3.58 6.33
CA LEU A 30 4.08 -2.44 5.43
C LEU A 30 4.02 -2.88 3.97
N LYS A 31 2.97 -2.48 3.23
CA LYS A 31 2.83 -2.76 1.79
C LYS A 31 2.46 -1.51 1.00
N ALA A 32 2.83 -1.50 -0.28
CA ALA A 32 2.43 -0.50 -1.26
C ALA A 32 1.51 -1.13 -2.31
N VAL A 33 0.46 -0.40 -2.69
CA VAL A 33 -0.42 -0.72 -3.82
C VAL A 33 -0.49 0.49 -4.75
N ASP A 34 0.24 0.40 -5.85
CA ASP A 34 0.39 1.47 -6.85
C ASP A 34 -0.81 1.52 -7.81
N PHE A 35 -1.43 2.69 -7.97
CA PHE A 35 -2.50 2.91 -8.94
C PHE A 35 -1.97 3.56 -10.22
N VAL A 36 -1.41 2.73 -11.10
CA VAL A 36 -0.71 3.18 -12.32
C VAL A 36 -1.67 3.47 -13.49
N LYS A 37 -1.20 4.27 -14.44
CA LYS A 37 -1.96 4.62 -15.65
C LYS A 37 -2.38 3.36 -16.42
N GLY A 38 -3.67 3.27 -16.74
CA GLY A 38 -4.24 2.15 -17.49
C GLY A 38 -4.86 1.07 -16.59
N MET A 39 -4.63 1.14 -15.28
CA MET A 39 -5.34 0.32 -14.30
C MET A 39 -6.76 0.85 -14.09
N SER A 40 -7.71 -0.05 -13.98
CA SER A 40 -9.09 0.22 -13.59
C SER A 40 -9.25 0.28 -12.07
N THR A 41 -10.35 0.86 -11.60
CA THR A 41 -10.68 0.86 -10.16
C THR A 41 -10.94 -0.54 -9.63
N GLN A 42 -11.43 -1.46 -10.47
CA GLN A 42 -11.63 -2.85 -10.11
C GLN A 42 -10.29 -3.56 -9.86
N GLU A 43 -9.31 -3.37 -10.75
CA GLU A 43 -7.96 -3.94 -10.55
C GLU A 43 -7.30 -3.37 -9.28
N LEU A 44 -7.51 -2.08 -8.98
CA LEU A 44 -7.03 -1.48 -7.73
C LEU A 44 -7.69 -2.13 -6.50
N GLU A 45 -9.01 -2.33 -6.53
CA GLU A 45 -9.75 -3.00 -5.45
C GLU A 45 -9.27 -4.44 -5.23
N GLU A 46 -9.06 -5.18 -6.31
CA GLU A 46 -8.52 -6.55 -6.27
C GLU A 46 -7.13 -6.59 -5.63
N GLN A 47 -6.23 -5.67 -6.01
CA GLN A 47 -4.89 -5.59 -5.41
C GLN A 47 -4.91 -5.16 -3.94
N LEU A 48 -5.80 -4.24 -3.56
CA LEU A 48 -5.97 -3.87 -2.15
C LEU A 48 -6.50 -5.05 -1.33
N ALA A 49 -7.46 -5.81 -1.86
CA ALA A 49 -7.97 -7.01 -1.20
C ALA A 49 -6.88 -8.09 -1.05
N GLU A 50 -6.05 -8.30 -2.07
CA GLU A 50 -4.90 -9.20 -1.99
C GLU A 50 -3.87 -8.74 -0.96
N ALA A 51 -3.55 -7.45 -0.92
CA ALA A 51 -2.64 -6.87 0.06
C ALA A 51 -3.15 -7.05 1.50
N VAL A 52 -4.46 -6.86 1.72
CA VAL A 52 -5.13 -7.11 3.00
C VAL A 52 -5.05 -8.58 3.40
N ASN A 53 -5.40 -9.49 2.50
CA ASN A 53 -5.46 -10.93 2.79
C ASN A 53 -4.08 -11.57 2.98
N SER A 54 -3.03 -10.98 2.42
CA SER A 54 -1.66 -11.46 2.52
C SER A 54 -0.91 -10.97 3.75
N MET A 55 -1.59 -10.24 4.65
CA MET A 55 -1.00 -9.73 5.89
C MET A 55 -1.57 -10.47 7.11
N ASP A 56 -0.69 -11.13 7.87
CA ASP A 56 -1.05 -11.76 9.14
C ASP A 56 -1.02 -10.70 10.27
N THR A 57 -2.05 -9.85 10.30
CA THR A 57 -2.18 -8.76 11.27
C THR A 57 -3.59 -8.67 11.85
N HIS A 58 -3.73 -8.17 13.08
CA HIS A 58 -5.04 -8.05 13.74
C HIS A 58 -5.90 -6.89 13.20
N GLN A 59 -5.24 -5.88 12.63
CA GLN A 59 -5.88 -4.68 12.13
C GLN A 59 -5.01 -4.08 11.02
N ILE A 60 -5.65 -3.44 10.04
CA ILE A 60 -4.97 -2.81 8.90
C ILE A 60 -5.40 -1.35 8.82
N LEU A 61 -4.42 -0.47 8.64
CA LEU A 61 -4.61 0.94 8.31
C LEU A 61 -4.22 1.17 6.85
N ILE A 62 -5.16 1.70 6.06
CA ILE A 62 -4.90 2.08 4.67
C ILE A 62 -4.68 3.59 4.61
N LEU A 63 -3.53 3.99 4.04
CA LEU A 63 -3.14 5.39 3.83
C LEU A 63 -3.21 5.70 2.34
N ALA A 64 -4.17 6.53 1.94
CA ALA A 64 -4.33 6.99 0.57
C ALA A 64 -3.61 8.33 0.33
N ASP A 65 -3.22 8.59 -0.91
CA ASP A 65 -2.59 9.85 -1.34
C ASP A 65 -3.57 11.04 -1.33
N LEU A 66 -4.79 10.81 -1.80
CA LEU A 66 -5.82 11.83 -1.99
C LEU A 66 -7.19 11.29 -1.55
N LEU A 67 -8.03 12.20 -1.04
CA LEU A 67 -9.45 11.92 -0.84
C LEU A 67 -10.19 12.08 -2.17
N GLY A 68 -10.98 11.09 -2.55
CA GLY A 68 -11.80 11.07 -3.77
C GLY A 68 -12.08 9.65 -4.23
#